data_AF-W7CWJ4-F1
#
_entry.id   AF-W7CWJ4-F1
#
_cell.length_a   1.000
_cell.length_b   1.000
_cell.length_c   1.000
_cell.angle_alpha   90.00
_cell.angle_beta   90.00
_cell.angle_gamma   90.00
#
_symmetry.space_group_name_H-M   'P 1'
#
loop_
_entity.id
_entity.type
_entity.pdbx_description
1 polymer ?
#
loop_
_entity_poly.entity_id
_entity_poly.type
_entity_poly.pdbx_seq_one_letter_code
_entity_poly.pdbx_strand_id
1 'polypeptide(L)'
;MNSLFISEKIKVDQSPIINYQIVNPTAKLSANILAGIDNNSVAFSLKTTLIEDAVNDAAKTKPYQLSIISWQTYAQISETYHFPVGEQLQGDETKLLLAQENTKDESNTTQKLIPYQLKKQTVKFDVSNVSERQNVFSRYDDYLVVSQQKYKTLSRVVTPTSVLYIKMKAQQDSPQVVKTIKHVLKNAEDVYLYSVEEDANFFNLTFGIIMYIGIFLALVFIVATGTIIYFKQMLDATKAKQTYQTLYRMGVSYEEMRMIVIKQLGFVFFMPLLLAIVHSLFALKAFYAIIESSFDPLILGSILLYALIYFVYYVMGVHHYLKIVCPPEMRTTI
;
A
#
# COMPACT_ATOMS: atom_id res chain seq x y z
N MET A 1 -24.59 10.39 -25.97
CA MET A 1 -25.23 9.21 -25.36
C MET A 1 -24.51 8.93 -24.05
N ASN A 2 -25.30 8.81 -22.99
CA ASN A 2 -24.95 9.06 -21.59
C ASN A 2 -24.02 8.02 -20.93
N SER A 3 -23.03 8.51 -20.20
CA SER A 3 -22.82 8.20 -18.76
C SER A 3 -21.84 9.27 -18.23
N LEU A 4 -22.28 10.35 -17.58
CA LEU A 4 -22.74 10.37 -16.18
C LEU A 4 -21.91 9.47 -15.26
N PHE A 5 -20.59 9.61 -15.32
CA PHE A 5 -19.75 9.32 -14.17
C PHE A 5 -19.22 10.66 -13.66
N ILE A 6 -19.90 11.17 -12.64
CA ILE A 6 -19.31 12.13 -11.72
C ILE A 6 -18.13 11.40 -11.09
N SER A 7 -16.96 11.54 -11.71
CA SER A 7 -15.68 11.32 -11.05
C SER A 7 -15.42 12.52 -10.13
N GLU A 8 -16.31 12.76 -9.17
CA GLU A 8 -15.79 13.28 -7.92
C GLU A 8 -15.07 12.11 -7.27
N LYS A 9 -13.75 12.04 -7.53
CA LYS A 9 -12.83 11.48 -6.55
C LYS A 9 -13.00 12.33 -5.30
N ILE A 10 -14.01 12.01 -4.48
CA ILE A 10 -14.16 12.60 -3.17
C ILE A 10 -12.90 12.16 -2.42
N LYS A 11 -12.03 13.14 -2.16
CA LYS A 11 -10.78 12.93 -1.44
C LYS A 11 -11.11 12.22 -0.13
N VAL A 12 -10.46 11.07 0.11
CA VAL A 12 -10.48 10.32 1.38
C VAL A 12 -10.18 11.23 2.60
N ASP A 13 -9.57 12.39 2.35
CA ASP A 13 -9.31 13.51 3.27
C ASP A 13 -10.54 14.14 3.97
N GLN A 14 -11.78 13.78 3.61
CA GLN A 14 -12.99 14.46 4.13
C GLN A 14 -13.75 13.73 5.25
N SER A 15 -13.36 12.51 5.64
CA SER A 15 -13.95 11.85 6.82
C SER A 15 -13.00 12.01 8.01
N PRO A 16 -13.24 12.96 8.93
CA PRO A 16 -12.30 13.25 10.00
C PRO A 16 -12.17 12.03 10.93
N ILE A 17 -11.01 11.39 10.90
CA ILE A 17 -10.67 10.28 11.80
C ILE A 17 -10.45 10.84 13.21
N ILE A 18 -10.74 10.03 14.23
CA ILE A 18 -10.36 10.33 15.61
C ILE A 18 -8.84 10.48 15.69
N ASN A 19 -8.36 11.61 16.23
CA ASN A 19 -6.93 11.95 16.24
C ASN A 19 -6.10 10.95 17.06
N TYR A 20 -6.60 10.61 18.26
CA TYR A 20 -5.88 9.72 19.18
C TYR A 20 -6.79 8.62 19.72
N GLN A 21 -6.28 7.39 19.70
CA GLN A 21 -6.88 6.22 20.32
C GLN A 21 -5.89 5.64 21.33
N ILE A 22 -6.28 5.64 22.60
CA ILE A 22 -5.49 5.02 23.68
C ILE A 22 -6.16 3.71 24.09
N VAL A 23 -5.46 2.60 23.92
CA VAL A 23 -5.94 1.24 24.20
C VAL A 23 -5.46 0.77 25.56
N ASN A 24 -6.38 0.19 26.34
CA ASN A 24 -6.23 -0.28 27.71
C ASN A 24 -5.90 0.79 28.80
N PRO A 25 -6.35 2.06 28.70
CA PRO A 25 -6.02 3.04 29.73
C PRO A 25 -6.81 2.78 31.03
N THR A 26 -6.12 2.81 32.18
CA THR A 26 -6.79 2.84 33.48
C THR A 26 -7.61 4.12 33.65
N ALA A 27 -8.59 4.14 34.56
CA ALA A 27 -9.38 5.34 34.84
C ALA A 27 -8.50 6.53 35.26
N LYS A 28 -7.50 6.27 36.11
CA LYS A 28 -6.51 7.27 36.54
C LYS A 28 -5.66 7.77 35.38
N LEU A 29 -5.19 6.87 34.51
CA LEU A 29 -4.38 7.22 33.36
C LEU A 29 -5.18 8.05 32.35
N SER A 30 -6.44 7.69 32.09
CA SER A 30 -7.34 8.44 31.23
C SER A 30 -7.52 9.88 31.73
N ALA A 31 -7.74 10.06 33.03
CA ALA A 31 -7.86 11.38 33.65
C ALA A 31 -6.56 12.19 33.56
N ASN A 32 -5.41 11.55 33.81
CA ASN A 32 -4.09 12.19 33.70
C ASN A 32 -3.78 12.64 32.26
N ILE A 33 -4.14 11.83 31.26
CA ILE A 33 -3.98 12.17 29.85
C ILE A 33 -4.82 13.42 29.53
N LEU A 34 -6.11 13.41 29.87
CA LEU A 34 -6.99 14.55 29.59
C LEU A 34 -6.56 15.82 30.34
N ALA A 35 -6.05 15.68 31.58
CA ALA A 35 -5.51 16.82 32.34
C ALA A 35 -4.20 17.38 31.77
N GLY A 36 -3.42 16.57 31.06
CA GLY A 36 -2.18 17.00 30.39
C GLY A 36 -2.41 17.68 29.05
N ILE A 37 -3.62 17.60 28.48
CA ILE A 37 -3.96 18.20 27.20
C ILE A 37 -4.74 19.50 27.45
N ASP A 38 -4.54 20.50 26.59
CA ASP A 38 -5.36 21.71 26.64
C ASP A 38 -6.82 21.38 26.29
N ASN A 39 -7.71 21.46 27.30
CA ASN A 39 -9.14 21.21 27.15
C ASN A 39 -9.80 22.11 26.09
N ASN A 40 -9.27 23.32 25.85
CA ASN A 40 -9.82 24.20 24.82
C ASN A 40 -9.54 23.69 23.40
N SER A 41 -8.52 22.85 23.24
CA SER A 41 -8.10 22.25 21.97
C SER A 41 -8.79 20.91 21.67
N VAL A 42 -9.40 20.27 22.68
CA VAL A 42 -10.15 19.01 22.53
C VAL A 42 -11.56 19.32 22.03
N ALA A 43 -11.97 18.69 20.92
CA ALA A 43 -13.34 18.76 20.42
C ALA A 43 -14.26 17.82 21.20
N PHE A 44 -13.81 16.57 21.40
CA PHE A 44 -14.46 15.63 22.29
C PHE A 44 -13.48 14.57 22.79
N SER A 45 -13.84 13.94 23.90
CA SER A 45 -13.21 12.69 24.34
C SER A 45 -14.28 11.68 24.72
N LEU A 46 -14.08 10.42 24.36
CA LEU A 46 -15.01 9.34 24.66
C LEU A 46 -14.23 8.14 25.22
N LYS A 47 -14.54 7.77 26.46
CA LYS A 47 -14.10 6.51 27.03
C LYS A 47 -15.15 5.44 26.73
N THR A 48 -14.73 4.35 26.11
CA THR A 48 -15.60 3.22 25.78
C THR A 48 -14.86 1.90 25.94
N THR A 49 -15.52 0.80 25.58
CA THR A 49 -14.90 -0.51 25.44
C THR A 49 -15.03 -0.98 24.01
N LEU A 50 -14.06 -1.79 23.60
CA LEU A 50 -13.97 -2.43 22.30
C LEU A 50 -13.78 -3.93 22.51
N ILE A 51 -14.39 -4.76 21.68
CA ILE A 51 -14.06 -6.18 21.62
C ILE A 51 -13.27 -6.40 20.34
N GLU A 52 -12.02 -6.82 20.46
CA GLU A 52 -11.18 -7.23 19.34
C GLU A 52 -11.07 -8.75 19.35
N ASP A 53 -11.38 -9.38 18.21
CA ASP A 53 -11.11 -10.80 18.02
C ASP A 53 -10.88 -11.10 16.53
N ALA A 54 -10.27 -12.25 16.26
CA ALA A 54 -9.99 -12.71 14.91
C ALA A 54 -11.27 -13.22 14.23
N VAL A 55 -11.58 -12.64 13.08
CA VAL A 55 -12.64 -13.10 12.19
C VAL A 55 -12.07 -14.11 11.23
N ASN A 56 -12.71 -15.28 11.15
CA ASN A 56 -12.33 -16.30 10.19
C ASN A 56 -13.41 -16.36 9.11
N ASP A 57 -13.27 -15.50 8.11
CA ASP A 57 -14.17 -15.43 6.97
C ASP A 57 -13.84 -16.57 5.99
N ALA A 58 -14.84 -17.37 5.65
CA ALA A 58 -14.69 -18.48 4.70
C ALA A 58 -14.29 -18.01 3.28
N ALA A 59 -14.54 -16.75 2.94
CA ALA A 59 -14.14 -16.13 1.69
C ALA A 59 -12.69 -15.61 1.69
N LYS A 60 -12.07 -15.43 2.86
CA LYS A 60 -10.70 -14.91 2.99
C LYS A 60 -9.74 -16.01 3.45
N THR A 61 -8.51 -15.97 2.91
CA THR A 61 -7.49 -17.00 3.15
C THR A 61 -6.83 -16.91 4.52
N LYS A 62 -6.93 -15.78 5.21
CA LYS A 62 -6.42 -15.58 6.57
C LYS A 62 -7.44 -14.88 7.46
N PRO A 63 -7.46 -15.21 8.76
CA PRO A 63 -8.27 -14.47 9.70
C PRO A 63 -7.78 -13.02 9.82
N TYR A 64 -8.71 -12.08 9.88
CA TYR A 64 -8.41 -10.65 10.08
C TYR A 64 -8.99 -10.18 11.41
N GLN A 65 -8.38 -9.18 12.04
CA GLN A 65 -8.90 -8.61 13.28
C GLN A 65 -10.10 -7.73 12.97
N LEU A 66 -11.22 -7.93 13.68
CA LEU A 66 -12.35 -7.01 13.59
C LEU A 66 -12.69 -6.45 14.97
N SER A 67 -12.86 -5.14 14.98
CA SER A 67 -13.21 -4.37 16.16
C SER A 67 -14.74 -4.27 16.27
N ILE A 68 -15.30 -4.78 17.36
CA ILE A 68 -16.74 -4.73 17.64
C ILE A 68 -17.02 -3.61 18.66
N ILE A 69 -17.95 -2.73 18.31
CA ILE A 69 -18.46 -1.65 19.17
C ILE A 69 -19.97 -1.76 19.39
N SER A 70 -20.43 -1.21 20.50
CA SER A 70 -21.87 -1.10 20.78
C SER A 70 -22.52 0.01 19.94
N TRP A 71 -23.80 -0.17 19.61
CA TRP A 71 -24.63 0.87 18.99
C TRP A 71 -24.58 2.19 19.76
N GLN A 72 -24.59 2.16 21.10
CA GLN A 72 -24.54 3.37 21.91
C GLN A 72 -23.24 4.15 21.70
N THR A 73 -22.10 3.45 21.64
CA THR A 73 -20.79 4.06 21.32
C THR A 73 -20.79 4.68 19.93
N TYR A 74 -21.33 3.94 18.96
CA TYR A 74 -21.45 4.41 17.58
C TYR A 74 -22.35 5.65 17.46
N ALA A 75 -23.49 5.67 18.16
CA ALA A 75 -24.43 6.79 18.16
C ALA A 75 -23.79 8.07 18.73
N GLN A 76 -23.10 7.98 19.87
CA GLN A 76 -22.41 9.13 20.48
C GLN A 76 -21.35 9.75 19.55
N ILE A 77 -20.59 8.90 18.87
CA ILE A 77 -19.57 9.35 17.91
C ILE A 77 -20.25 9.93 16.67
N SER A 78 -21.27 9.26 16.15
CA SER A 78 -22.01 9.72 14.98
C SER A 78 -22.65 11.09 15.19
N GLU A 79 -23.22 11.34 16.37
CA GLU A 79 -23.72 12.67 16.76
C GLU A 79 -22.61 13.72 16.74
N THR A 80 -21.45 13.38 17.30
CA THR A 80 -20.32 14.32 17.37
C THR A 80 -19.75 14.66 15.99
N TYR A 81 -19.76 13.70 15.08
CA TYR A 81 -19.34 13.87 13.68
C TYR A 81 -20.47 14.28 12.72
N HIS A 82 -21.68 14.53 13.24
CA HIS A 82 -22.87 14.92 12.47
C HIS A 82 -23.26 13.90 11.37
N PHE A 83 -22.99 12.61 11.60
CA PHE A 83 -23.44 11.54 10.71
C PHE A 83 -24.89 11.16 10.99
N PRO A 84 -25.65 10.72 9.96
CA PRO A 84 -26.97 10.16 10.17
C PRO A 84 -26.83 8.84 10.94
N VAL A 85 -27.25 8.85 12.21
CA VAL A 85 -27.13 7.70 13.11
C VAL A 85 -27.98 6.53 12.59
N GLY A 86 -29.20 6.81 12.11
CA GLY A 86 -30.16 5.78 11.67
C GLY A 86 -30.97 5.21 12.84
N GLU A 87 -31.72 4.13 12.57
CA GLU A 87 -32.52 3.43 13.57
C GLU A 87 -31.67 2.58 14.52
N GLN A 88 -32.12 2.44 15.77
CA GLN A 88 -31.45 1.62 16.76
C GLN A 88 -31.49 0.14 16.38
N LEU A 89 -30.30 -0.46 16.22
CA LEU A 89 -30.16 -1.88 15.91
C LEU A 89 -30.81 -2.76 17.00
N GLN A 90 -31.66 -3.70 16.58
CA GLN A 90 -32.33 -4.66 17.46
C GLN A 90 -31.89 -6.10 17.19
N GLY A 91 -31.86 -6.93 18.24
CA GLY A 91 -31.52 -8.34 18.11
C GLY A 91 -30.12 -8.59 17.54
N ASP A 92 -30.08 -9.30 16.41
CA ASP A 92 -28.86 -9.72 15.70
C ASP A 92 -28.47 -8.80 14.52
N GLU A 93 -29.17 -7.68 14.34
CA GLU A 93 -28.81 -6.70 13.32
C GLU A 93 -27.43 -6.11 13.59
N THR A 94 -26.65 -5.99 12.53
CA THR A 94 -25.32 -5.39 12.58
C THR A 94 -25.06 -4.42 11.45
N LYS A 95 -24.29 -3.39 11.77
CA LYS A 95 -23.81 -2.42 10.80
C LYS A 95 -22.30 -2.56 10.65
N LEU A 96 -21.83 -2.79 9.43
CA LEU A 96 -20.41 -2.88 9.11
C LEU A 96 -19.90 -1.51 8.66
N LEU A 97 -18.86 -1.03 9.32
CA LEU A 97 -18.13 0.17 8.97
C LEU A 97 -16.83 -0.27 8.27
N LEU A 98 -16.74 -0.05 6.96
CA LEU A 98 -15.53 -0.41 6.21
C LEU A 98 -14.40 0.58 6.49
N ALA A 99 -13.17 0.11 6.51
CA ALA A 99 -11.99 0.95 6.60
C ALA A 99 -11.89 1.88 5.38
N GLN A 100 -11.42 3.11 5.60
CA GLN A 100 -11.42 4.15 4.56
C GLN A 100 -10.54 3.79 3.34
N GLU A 101 -9.50 2.96 3.52
CA GLU A 101 -8.63 2.53 2.42
C GLU A 101 -9.05 1.18 1.78
N ASN A 102 -10.05 0.49 2.31
CA ASN A 102 -10.49 -0.83 1.80
C ASN A 102 -11.41 -0.75 0.57
N THR A 103 -11.42 0.38 -0.14
CA THR A 103 -12.37 0.76 -1.20
C THR A 103 -12.28 -0.05 -2.50
N LYS A 104 -11.47 -1.12 -2.56
CA LYS A 104 -11.29 -1.92 -3.80
C LYS A 104 -12.14 -3.18 -3.88
N ASP A 105 -12.88 -3.53 -2.83
CA ASP A 105 -13.69 -4.76 -2.80
C ASP A 105 -15.20 -4.48 -2.75
N GLU A 106 -15.69 -3.55 -3.59
CA GLU A 106 -17.13 -3.24 -3.74
C GLU A 106 -17.95 -4.47 -4.18
N SER A 107 -17.33 -5.53 -4.71
CA SER A 107 -18.08 -6.60 -5.41
C SER A 107 -18.45 -7.83 -4.57
N ASN A 108 -17.81 -8.08 -3.41
CA ASN A 108 -18.01 -9.34 -2.67
C ASN A 108 -18.53 -9.20 -1.23
N THR A 109 -18.56 -8.00 -0.65
CA THR A 109 -18.93 -7.79 0.77
C THR A 109 -20.45 -7.73 1.03
N THR A 110 -21.26 -8.05 0.02
CA THR A 110 -22.71 -8.32 0.17
C THR A 110 -23.00 -9.73 0.70
N GLN A 111 -21.99 -10.50 1.12
CA GLN A 111 -22.20 -11.78 1.78
C GLN A 111 -22.81 -11.60 3.19
N LYS A 112 -24.14 -11.77 3.21
CA LYS A 112 -25.13 -11.71 4.29
C LYS A 112 -24.80 -12.31 5.66
N LEU A 113 -23.69 -13.03 5.86
CA LEU A 113 -23.41 -13.70 7.13
C LEU A 113 -21.89 -13.83 7.33
N ILE A 114 -21.29 -12.90 8.06
CA ILE A 114 -19.88 -13.02 8.45
C ILE A 114 -19.80 -13.96 9.68
N PRO A 115 -19.10 -15.10 9.62
CA PRO A 115 -18.91 -16.00 10.76
C PRO A 115 -17.71 -15.55 11.60
N TYR A 116 -17.93 -15.34 12.89
CA TYR A 116 -16.92 -14.87 13.85
C TYR A 116 -16.55 -15.98 14.81
N GLN A 117 -15.27 -16.31 14.92
CA GLN A 117 -14.78 -17.29 15.86
C GLN A 117 -14.36 -16.58 17.16
N LEU A 118 -15.31 -16.40 18.08
CA LEU A 118 -15.02 -15.76 19.36
C LEU A 118 -14.57 -16.81 20.37
N LYS A 119 -13.27 -16.83 20.72
CA LYS A 119 -12.64 -17.72 21.72
C LYS A 119 -13.00 -19.23 21.67
N LYS A 120 -13.64 -19.73 20.59
CA LYS A 120 -14.11 -21.11 20.24
C LYS A 120 -15.60 -21.24 19.84
N GLN A 121 -16.39 -20.16 19.84
CA GLN A 121 -17.78 -20.19 19.37
C GLN A 121 -17.95 -19.40 18.07
N THR A 122 -18.58 -20.03 17.07
CA THR A 122 -18.94 -19.35 15.82
C THR A 122 -20.22 -18.54 16.02
N VAL A 123 -20.09 -17.21 16.04
CA VAL A 123 -21.23 -16.28 16.03
C VAL A 123 -21.39 -15.74 14.63
N LYS A 124 -22.56 -15.96 14.03
CA LYS A 124 -22.91 -15.35 12.74
C LYS A 124 -23.60 -14.01 13.01
N PHE A 125 -23.27 -13.00 12.23
CA PHE A 125 -23.97 -11.71 12.28
C PHE A 125 -24.66 -11.47 10.95
N ASP A 126 -25.89 -10.97 11.02
CA ASP A 126 -26.64 -10.51 9.87
C ASP A 126 -26.24 -9.05 9.61
N VAL A 127 -25.48 -8.83 8.55
CA VAL A 127 -25.01 -7.49 8.17
C VAL A 127 -26.16 -6.80 7.45
N SER A 128 -26.93 -6.01 8.20
CA SER A 128 -28.12 -5.33 7.70
C SER A 128 -27.77 -4.05 6.94
N ASN A 129 -26.60 -3.44 7.22
CA ASN A 129 -26.18 -2.20 6.59
C ASN A 129 -24.64 -2.10 6.51
N VAL A 130 -24.11 -1.67 5.36
CA VAL A 130 -22.68 -1.41 5.13
C VAL A 130 -22.48 0.08 4.90
N SER A 131 -21.59 0.70 5.66
CA SER A 131 -21.31 2.14 5.56
C SER A 131 -19.81 2.43 5.49
N GLU A 132 -19.35 2.82 4.30
CA GLU A 132 -17.92 3.05 4.02
C GLU A 132 -17.39 4.37 4.56
N ARG A 133 -18.24 5.40 4.68
CA ARG A 133 -17.81 6.78 5.00
C ARG A 133 -18.02 7.19 6.45
N GLN A 134 -18.50 6.27 7.28
CA GLN A 134 -18.80 6.54 8.70
C GLN A 134 -17.80 5.88 9.64
N ASN A 135 -16.76 5.21 9.10
CA ASN A 135 -15.66 4.72 9.89
C ASN A 135 -14.69 5.86 10.23
N VAL A 136 -14.82 6.38 11.44
CA VAL A 136 -13.92 7.40 12.02
C VAL A 136 -12.97 6.81 13.05
N PHE A 137 -13.03 5.50 13.29
CA PHE A 137 -12.26 4.81 14.31
C PHE A 137 -10.88 4.40 13.79
N SER A 138 -10.83 3.80 12.60
CA SER A 138 -9.57 3.39 11.97
C SER A 138 -9.60 3.70 10.47
N ARG A 139 -8.42 4.00 9.94
CA ARG A 139 -8.19 4.14 8.49
C ARG A 139 -8.07 2.78 7.81
N TYR A 140 -7.60 1.77 8.55
CA TYR A 140 -7.14 0.49 8.03
C TYR A 140 -7.99 -0.70 8.50
N ASP A 141 -8.70 -0.56 9.62
CA ASP A 141 -9.48 -1.65 10.22
C ASP A 141 -10.98 -1.43 10.05
N ASP A 142 -11.68 -2.51 9.72
CA ASP A 142 -13.13 -2.53 9.67
C ASP A 142 -13.70 -2.59 11.11
N TYR A 143 -14.90 -2.02 11.32
CA TYR A 143 -15.59 -2.02 12.61
C TYR A 143 -16.99 -2.59 12.47
N LEU A 144 -17.41 -3.45 13.41
CA LEU A 144 -18.78 -3.96 13.50
C LEU A 144 -19.53 -3.25 14.61
N VAL A 145 -20.67 -2.66 14.27
CA VAL A 145 -21.60 -2.10 15.23
C VAL A 145 -22.70 -3.12 15.50
N VAL A 146 -22.90 -3.46 16.77
CA VAL A 146 -23.90 -4.44 17.21
C VAL A 146 -24.89 -3.84 18.19
N SER A 147 -26.06 -4.45 18.34
CA SER A 147 -27.06 -4.05 19.33
C SER A 147 -26.50 -4.10 20.77
N GLN A 148 -27.04 -3.27 21.67
CA GLN A 148 -26.57 -3.19 23.07
C GLN A 148 -26.69 -4.54 23.80
N GLN A 149 -27.75 -5.29 23.51
CA GLN A 149 -28.00 -6.61 24.10
C GLN A 149 -26.97 -7.64 23.61
N LYS A 150 -26.66 -7.63 22.31
CA LYS A 150 -25.63 -8.49 21.72
C LYS A 150 -24.26 -8.15 22.28
N TYR A 151 -23.89 -6.87 22.33
CA TYR A 151 -22.62 -6.42 22.90
C TYR A 151 -22.41 -6.91 24.33
N LYS A 152 -23.44 -6.79 25.19
CA LYS A 152 -23.40 -7.30 26.58
C LYS A 152 -23.25 -8.82 26.67
N THR A 153 -23.72 -9.56 25.68
CA THR A 153 -23.58 -11.02 25.61
C THR A 153 -22.15 -11.38 25.20
N LEU A 154 -21.62 -10.70 24.18
CA LEU A 154 -20.26 -10.90 23.69
C LEU A 154 -19.20 -10.53 24.74
N SER A 155 -19.42 -9.46 25.50
CA SER A 155 -18.51 -9.00 26.55
C SER A 155 -18.37 -9.97 27.74
N ARG A 156 -19.29 -10.95 27.87
CA ARG A 156 -19.18 -12.03 28.87
C ARG A 156 -18.27 -13.17 28.39
N VAL A 157 -18.06 -13.29 27.08
CA VAL A 157 -17.25 -14.35 26.46
C VAL A 157 -15.84 -13.82 26.17
N VAL A 158 -15.74 -12.62 25.61
CA VAL A 158 -14.48 -11.95 25.27
C VAL A 158 -14.32 -10.72 26.16
N THR A 159 -13.15 -10.58 26.77
CA THR A 159 -12.85 -9.46 27.67
C THR A 159 -12.79 -8.19 26.85
N PRO A 160 -13.66 -7.19 27.11
CA PRO A 160 -13.60 -5.92 26.38
C PRO A 160 -12.35 -5.14 26.78
N THR A 161 -11.67 -4.59 25.79
CA THR A 161 -10.54 -3.68 25.97
C THR A 161 -11.07 -2.27 26.20
N SER A 162 -10.60 -1.59 27.25
CA SER A 162 -10.95 -0.18 27.47
C SER A 162 -10.25 0.67 26.39
N VAL A 163 -10.96 1.64 25.81
CA VAL A 163 -10.40 2.54 24.79
C VAL A 163 -10.80 3.98 25.10
N LEU A 164 -9.85 4.91 25.03
CA LEU A 164 -10.10 6.34 25.10
C LEU A 164 -9.85 6.96 23.73
N TYR A 165 -10.91 7.49 23.14
CA TYR A 165 -10.87 8.25 21.90
C TYR A 165 -10.78 9.74 22.22
N ILE A 166 -9.88 10.46 21.55
CA ILE A 166 -9.74 11.91 21.66
C ILE A 166 -9.73 12.51 20.27
N LYS A 167 -10.64 13.46 20.04
CA LYS A 167 -10.70 14.27 18.82
C LYS A 167 -10.29 15.68 19.17
N MET A 168 -9.34 16.21 18.41
CA MET A 168 -8.93 17.61 18.51
C MET A 168 -9.84 18.50 17.66
N LYS A 169 -10.00 19.76 18.04
CA LYS A 169 -10.70 20.77 17.23
C LYS A 169 -9.91 21.10 15.96
N ALA A 170 -8.59 21.13 16.07
CA ALA A 170 -7.70 21.19 14.92
C ALA A 170 -7.77 19.85 14.17
N GLN A 171 -7.79 19.94 12.84
CA GLN A 171 -7.85 18.75 11.97
C GLN A 171 -6.55 17.93 12.01
N GLN A 172 -5.42 18.58 12.34
CA GLN A 172 -4.09 17.97 12.47
C GLN A 172 -3.72 17.75 13.94
N ASP A 173 -2.91 16.72 14.20
CA ASP A 173 -2.41 16.42 15.54
C ASP A 173 -1.44 17.51 15.97
N SER A 174 -1.39 17.80 17.27
CA SER A 174 -0.31 18.61 17.81
C SER A 174 0.84 17.70 18.22
N PRO A 175 2.06 17.86 17.68
CA PRO A 175 3.23 17.09 18.13
C PRO A 175 3.48 17.21 19.64
N GLN A 176 3.03 18.31 20.25
CA GLN A 176 3.11 18.49 21.70
C GLN A 176 2.13 17.59 22.45
N VAL A 177 0.91 17.40 21.93
CA VAL A 177 -0.09 16.51 22.55
C VAL A 177 0.39 15.07 22.53
N VAL A 178 0.93 14.59 21.40
CA VAL A 178 1.52 13.25 21.31
C VAL A 178 2.65 13.08 22.33
N LYS A 179 3.55 14.06 22.43
CA LYS A 179 4.64 14.04 23.42
C LYS A 179 4.12 13.99 24.86
N THR A 180 3.11 14.78 25.18
CA THR A 180 2.51 14.78 26.51
C THR A 180 1.85 13.44 26.83
N ILE A 181 1.05 12.90 25.91
CA ILE A 181 0.42 11.58 26.10
C ILE A 181 1.50 10.52 26.31
N LYS A 182 2.54 10.47 25.46
CA LYS A 182 3.66 9.52 25.63
C LYS A 182 4.41 9.69 26.94
N HIS A 183 4.58 10.91 27.42
CA HIS A 183 5.20 11.17 28.71
C HIS A 183 4.37 10.59 29.86
N VAL A 184 3.04 10.76 29.81
CA VAL A 184 2.10 10.18 30.77
C VAL A 184 2.08 8.64 30.68
N LEU A 185 2.24 8.09 29.47
CA LEU A 185 2.27 6.65 29.22
C LEU A 185 3.61 5.97 29.54
N LYS A 186 4.69 6.71 29.82
CA LYS A 186 6.06 6.15 29.94
C LYS A 186 6.20 5.00 30.94
N ASN A 187 5.39 5.01 32.01
CA ASN A 187 5.40 3.99 33.06
C ASN A 187 4.13 3.11 33.06
N ALA A 188 3.29 3.24 32.04
CA ALA A 188 2.12 2.40 31.87
C ALA A 188 2.50 1.16 31.07
N GLU A 189 2.36 -0.01 31.69
CA GLU A 189 2.49 -1.29 31.00
C GLU A 189 1.19 -1.61 30.26
N ASP A 190 1.31 -2.28 29.11
CA ASP A 190 0.18 -2.72 28.27
C ASP A 190 -0.81 -1.63 27.84
N VAL A 191 -0.33 -0.39 27.63
CA VAL A 191 -1.14 0.72 27.09
C VAL A 191 -0.54 1.20 25.77
N TYR A 192 -1.38 1.24 24.73
CA TYR A 192 -0.96 1.62 23.38
C TYR A 192 -1.61 2.95 22.97
N LEU A 193 -0.84 3.81 22.30
CA LEU A 193 -1.33 5.05 21.68
C LEU A 193 -1.25 4.88 20.17
N TYR A 194 -2.40 5.03 19.51
CA TYR A 194 -2.51 5.19 18.07
C TYR A 194 -2.81 6.66 17.79
N SER A 195 -2.01 7.27 16.92
CA SER A 195 -2.15 8.66 16.47
C SER A 195 -2.17 8.66 14.96
N VAL A 196 -3.24 9.22 14.38
CA VAL A 196 -3.44 9.21 12.92
C VAL A 196 -2.27 9.86 12.20
N GLU A 197 -1.76 10.98 12.72
CA GLU A 197 -0.64 11.68 12.11
C GLU A 197 0.69 10.95 12.32
N GLU A 198 0.94 10.38 13.51
CA GLU A 198 2.17 9.64 13.76
C GLU A 198 2.25 8.38 12.91
N ASP A 199 1.14 7.62 12.80
CA ASP A 199 1.08 6.43 11.96
C ASP A 199 1.27 6.81 10.48
N ALA A 200 0.58 7.84 10.00
CA ALA A 200 0.76 8.33 8.63
C ALA A 200 2.20 8.78 8.36
N ASN A 201 2.82 9.52 9.28
CA ASN A 201 4.20 9.98 9.16
C ASN A 201 5.19 8.81 9.19
N PHE A 202 4.97 7.83 10.06
CA PHE A 202 5.79 6.62 10.15
C PHE A 202 5.72 5.81 8.85
N PHE A 203 4.50 5.61 8.31
CA PHE A 203 4.31 4.94 7.03
C PHE A 203 4.98 5.71 5.89
N ASN A 204 4.72 7.01 5.77
CA ASN A 204 5.31 7.86 4.72
C ASN A 204 6.84 7.88 4.78
N LEU A 205 7.42 7.99 5.98
CA LEU A 205 8.87 8.00 6.16
C LEU A 205 9.47 6.64 5.79
N THR A 206 8.92 5.55 6.32
CA THR A 206 9.43 4.18 6.09
C THR A 206 9.32 3.80 4.63
N PHE A 207 8.15 3.94 4.02
CA PHE A 207 7.95 3.64 2.59
C PHE A 207 8.75 4.60 1.71
N GLY A 208 8.86 5.87 2.07
CA GLY A 208 9.69 6.84 1.36
C GLY A 208 11.17 6.45 1.34
N ILE A 209 11.72 6.01 2.48
CA ILE A 209 13.11 5.52 2.57
C ILE A 209 13.29 4.24 1.73
N ILE A 210 12.36 3.27 1.82
CA ILE A 210 12.43 2.04 1.05
C ILE A 210 12.38 2.34 -0.46
N MET A 211 11.47 3.22 -0.90
CA MET A 211 11.39 3.64 -2.30
C MET A 211 12.66 4.35 -2.75
N TYR A 212 13.20 5.26 -1.93
CA TYR A 212 14.46 5.96 -2.23
C TYR A 212 15.61 4.99 -2.44
N ILE A 213 15.81 4.05 -1.51
CA ILE A 213 16.85 3.02 -1.60
C ILE A 213 16.61 2.15 -2.84
N GLY A 214 15.37 1.74 -3.08
CA GLY A 214 14.99 0.91 -4.24
C GLY A 214 15.31 1.57 -5.58
N ILE A 215 14.91 2.84 -5.76
CA ILE A 215 15.17 3.60 -6.99
C ILE A 215 16.67 3.86 -7.16
N PHE A 216 17.36 4.25 -6.09
CA PHE A 216 18.81 4.48 -6.13
C PHE A 216 19.55 3.20 -6.53
N LEU A 217 19.21 2.07 -5.92
CA LEU A 217 19.82 0.79 -6.20
C LEU A 217 19.53 0.32 -7.64
N ALA A 218 18.29 0.53 -8.13
CA ALA A 218 17.93 0.25 -9.52
C ALA A 218 18.77 1.08 -10.51
N LEU A 219 18.96 2.38 -10.25
CA LEU A 219 19.78 3.26 -11.08
C LEU A 219 21.24 2.79 -11.13
N VAL A 220 21.82 2.46 -9.96
CA VAL A 220 23.19 1.94 -9.87
C VAL A 220 23.33 0.64 -10.66
N PHE A 221 22.40 -0.31 -10.54
CA PHE A 221 22.44 -1.56 -11.29
C PHE A 221 22.26 -1.37 -12.79
N ILE A 222 21.41 -0.43 -13.22
CA ILE A 222 21.23 -0.10 -14.65
C ILE A 222 22.56 0.41 -15.23
N VAL A 223 23.19 1.38 -14.56
CA VAL A 223 24.47 1.95 -15.02
C VAL A 223 25.58 0.89 -15.00
N ALA A 224 25.67 0.09 -13.94
CA ALA A 224 26.66 -0.98 -13.83
C ALA A 224 26.50 -2.02 -14.95
N THR A 225 25.27 -2.50 -15.18
CA THR A 225 24.99 -3.49 -16.22
C THR A 225 25.23 -2.93 -17.62
N GLY A 226 24.80 -1.68 -17.88
CA GLY A 226 25.08 -0.99 -19.13
C GLY A 226 26.57 -0.85 -19.41
N THR A 227 27.36 -0.53 -18.38
CA THR A 227 28.82 -0.40 -18.47
C THR A 227 29.50 -1.74 -18.77
N ILE A 228 29.07 -2.83 -18.11
CA ILE A 228 29.59 -4.18 -18.37
C ILE A 228 29.32 -4.60 -19.81
N ILE A 229 28.08 -4.40 -20.29
CA ILE A 229 27.70 -4.74 -21.66
C ILE A 229 28.49 -3.89 -22.68
N TYR A 230 28.65 -2.60 -22.39
CA TYR A 230 29.44 -1.68 -23.23
C TYR A 230 30.90 -2.14 -23.37
N PHE A 231 31.57 -2.46 -22.26
CA PHE A 231 32.95 -2.93 -22.30
C PHE A 231 33.09 -4.24 -23.06
N LYS A 232 32.16 -5.18 -22.84
CA LYS A 232 32.12 -6.44 -23.60
C LYS A 232 32.02 -6.15 -25.10
N GLN A 233 31.11 -5.28 -25.52
CA GLN A 233 30.93 -4.94 -26.93
C GLN A 233 32.14 -4.28 -27.54
N MET A 234 32.79 -3.38 -26.81
CA MET A 234 34.02 -2.74 -27.28
C MET A 234 35.12 -3.77 -27.50
N LEU A 235 35.28 -4.73 -26.59
CA LEU A 235 36.23 -5.84 -26.73
C LEU A 235 35.89 -6.73 -27.93
N ASP A 236 34.62 -7.11 -28.09
CA ASP A 236 34.16 -7.96 -29.20
C ASP A 236 34.30 -7.24 -30.54
N ALA A 237 33.99 -5.93 -30.61
CA ALA A 237 34.17 -5.11 -31.81
C ALA A 237 35.64 -5.00 -32.21
N THR A 238 36.52 -4.78 -31.24
CA THR A 238 37.96 -4.65 -31.49
C THR A 238 38.54 -5.95 -32.03
N LYS A 239 38.12 -7.10 -31.49
CA LYS A 239 38.52 -8.43 -31.99
C LYS A 239 37.96 -8.70 -33.38
N ALA A 240 36.71 -8.33 -33.64
CA ALA A 240 36.06 -8.58 -34.92
C ALA A 240 36.50 -7.64 -36.05
N LYS A 241 37.16 -6.52 -35.74
CA LYS A 241 37.54 -5.48 -36.71
C LYS A 241 38.26 -6.02 -37.95
N GLN A 242 39.24 -6.90 -37.78
CA GLN A 242 40.00 -7.45 -38.91
C GLN A 242 39.13 -8.35 -39.80
N THR A 243 38.22 -9.12 -39.20
CA THR A 243 37.25 -9.94 -39.94
C THR A 243 36.31 -9.09 -40.77
N TYR A 244 35.77 -8.00 -40.21
CA TYR A 244 34.89 -7.07 -40.94
C TYR A 244 35.63 -6.32 -42.05
N GLN A 245 36.90 -5.96 -41.85
CA GLN A 245 37.74 -5.41 -42.93
C GLN A 245 37.95 -6.40 -44.08
N THR A 246 38.08 -7.69 -43.78
CA THR A 246 38.21 -8.74 -44.80
C THR A 246 36.91 -8.91 -45.58
N LEU A 247 35.76 -8.92 -44.89
CA LEU A 247 34.43 -8.94 -45.51
C LEU A 247 34.22 -7.75 -46.46
N TYR A 248 34.64 -6.55 -46.05
CA TYR A 248 34.59 -5.37 -46.90
C TYR A 248 35.42 -5.53 -48.19
N ARG A 249 36.64 -6.07 -48.09
CA ARG A 249 37.49 -6.35 -49.27
C ARG A 249 36.89 -7.40 -50.22
N MET A 250 36.01 -8.25 -49.73
CA MET A 250 35.25 -9.22 -50.54
C MET A 250 33.97 -8.62 -51.15
N GLY A 251 33.71 -7.33 -50.94
CA GLY A 251 32.58 -6.61 -51.56
C GLY A 251 31.31 -6.55 -50.71
N VAL A 252 31.36 -6.94 -49.43
CA VAL A 252 30.20 -6.81 -48.53
C VAL A 252 29.90 -5.33 -48.29
N SER A 253 28.63 -4.95 -48.46
CA SER A 253 28.17 -3.57 -48.31
C SER A 253 28.02 -3.16 -46.83
N TYR A 254 27.93 -1.86 -46.57
CA TYR A 254 27.69 -1.33 -45.23
C TYR A 254 26.37 -1.81 -44.62
N GLU A 255 25.28 -1.86 -45.41
CA GLU A 255 23.98 -2.32 -44.93
C GLU A 255 23.99 -3.79 -44.53
N GLU A 256 24.72 -4.63 -45.26
CA GLU A 256 24.89 -6.05 -44.90
C GLU A 256 25.68 -6.19 -43.60
N MET A 257 26.78 -5.45 -43.43
CA MET A 257 27.54 -5.41 -42.17
C MET A 257 26.69 -4.91 -41.01
N ARG A 258 25.91 -3.84 -41.22
CA ARG A 258 24.98 -3.29 -40.25
C ARG A 258 23.94 -4.31 -39.82
N MET A 259 23.37 -5.06 -40.75
CA MET A 259 22.40 -6.11 -40.45
C MET A 259 23.01 -7.23 -39.60
N ILE A 260 24.26 -7.63 -39.87
CA ILE A 260 24.99 -8.62 -39.07
C ILE A 260 25.17 -8.12 -37.64
N VAL A 261 25.66 -6.88 -37.46
CA VAL A 261 25.88 -6.26 -36.15
C VAL A 261 24.56 -6.13 -35.38
N ILE A 262 23.49 -5.64 -36.03
CA ILE A 262 22.14 -5.49 -35.42
C ILE A 262 21.66 -6.82 -34.86
N LYS A 263 21.77 -7.92 -35.62
CA LYS A 263 21.34 -9.26 -35.18
C LYS A 263 22.21 -9.82 -34.07
N GLN A 264 23.54 -9.70 -34.20
CA GLN A 264 24.48 -10.19 -33.19
C GLN A 264 24.30 -9.49 -31.85
N LEU A 265 24.29 -8.15 -31.85
CA LEU A 265 24.09 -7.37 -30.64
C LEU A 265 22.66 -7.54 -30.12
N GLY A 266 21.67 -7.68 -31.02
CA GLY A 266 20.28 -7.92 -30.64
C GLY A 266 20.15 -9.13 -29.73
N PHE A 267 20.81 -10.25 -30.10
CA PHE A 267 20.84 -11.44 -29.24
C PHE A 267 21.53 -11.19 -27.89
N VAL A 268 22.64 -10.44 -27.87
CA VAL A 268 23.40 -10.13 -26.65
C VAL A 268 22.61 -9.26 -25.67
N PHE A 269 21.77 -8.32 -26.16
CA PHE A 269 20.94 -7.48 -25.30
C PHE A 269 19.58 -8.10 -24.96
N PHE A 270 19.00 -8.87 -25.88
CA PHE A 270 17.68 -9.47 -25.69
C PHE A 270 17.68 -10.54 -24.60
N MET A 271 18.73 -11.37 -24.53
CA MET A 271 18.82 -12.46 -23.55
C MET A 271 18.78 -11.94 -22.08
N PRO A 272 19.64 -10.99 -21.68
CA PRO A 272 19.57 -10.41 -20.33
C PRO A 272 18.25 -9.71 -20.03
N LEU A 273 17.69 -8.98 -21.00
CA LEU A 273 16.39 -8.30 -20.83
C LEU A 273 15.27 -9.31 -20.58
N LEU A 274 15.20 -10.37 -21.38
CA LEU A 274 14.18 -11.41 -21.24
C LEU A 274 14.30 -12.11 -19.88
N LEU A 275 15.52 -12.45 -19.46
CA LEU A 275 15.77 -13.06 -18.15
C LEU A 275 15.33 -12.15 -17.01
N ALA A 276 15.64 -10.85 -17.09
CA ALA A 276 15.23 -9.87 -16.09
C ALA A 276 13.70 -9.74 -16.00
N ILE A 277 13.00 -9.71 -17.14
CA ILE A 277 11.53 -9.64 -17.19
C ILE A 277 10.92 -10.90 -16.58
N VAL A 278 11.38 -12.09 -16.98
CA VAL A 278 10.86 -13.37 -16.46
C VAL A 278 11.09 -13.49 -14.95
N HIS A 279 12.29 -13.16 -14.48
CA HIS A 279 12.61 -13.17 -13.04
C HIS A 279 11.74 -12.18 -12.26
N SER A 280 11.55 -10.96 -12.79
CA SER A 280 10.72 -9.93 -12.16
C SER A 280 9.26 -10.37 -12.07
N LEU A 281 8.69 -10.95 -13.14
CA LEU A 281 7.32 -11.46 -13.13
C LEU A 281 7.13 -12.58 -12.11
N PHE A 282 8.10 -13.48 -11.97
CA PHE A 282 8.08 -14.53 -10.95
C PHE A 282 8.10 -13.94 -9.53
N ALA A 283 9.02 -13.00 -9.27
CA ALA A 283 9.14 -12.33 -7.97
C ALA A 283 7.87 -11.54 -7.62
N LEU A 284 7.30 -10.81 -8.59
CA LEU A 284 6.05 -10.06 -8.44
C LEU A 284 4.88 -10.98 -8.14
N LYS A 285 4.76 -12.11 -8.85
CA LYS A 285 3.71 -13.09 -8.58
C LYS A 285 3.81 -13.63 -7.14
N ALA A 286 5.02 -13.95 -6.68
CA ALA A 286 5.24 -14.38 -5.30
C ALA A 286 4.90 -13.28 -4.29
N PHE A 287 5.32 -12.03 -4.56
CA PHE A 287 5.01 -10.89 -3.71
C PHE A 287 3.51 -10.65 -3.58
N TYR A 288 2.78 -10.60 -4.70
CA TYR A 288 1.32 -10.43 -4.70
C TYR A 288 0.58 -11.58 -4.01
N ALA A 289 1.09 -12.81 -4.12
CA ALA A 289 0.54 -13.95 -3.37
C ALA A 289 0.74 -13.79 -1.85
N ILE A 290 1.84 -13.18 -1.40
CA ILE A 290 2.11 -12.95 0.02
C ILE A 290 1.19 -11.87 0.59
N ILE A 291 1.00 -10.77 -0.16
CA ILE A 291 0.18 -9.62 0.28
C ILE A 291 -1.31 -9.77 -0.07
N GLU A 292 -1.71 -10.89 -0.68
CA GLU A 292 -3.11 -11.19 -1.08
C GLU A 292 -3.75 -10.05 -1.88
N SER A 293 -2.95 -9.42 -2.75
CA SER A 293 -3.37 -8.26 -3.54
C SER A 293 -3.33 -8.57 -5.04
N SER A 294 -4.11 -7.82 -5.80
CA SER A 294 -4.14 -7.92 -7.26
C SER A 294 -2.95 -7.19 -7.89
N PHE A 295 -2.51 -7.68 -9.04
CA PHE A 295 -1.47 -7.05 -9.85
C PHE A 295 -1.77 -5.57 -10.14
N ASP A 296 -0.83 -4.67 -9.84
CA ASP A 296 -0.95 -3.23 -10.14
C ASP A 296 -0.45 -2.94 -11.57
N PRO A 297 -1.31 -2.41 -12.46
CA PRO A 297 -0.91 -2.00 -13.82
C PRO A 297 0.27 -1.03 -13.87
N LEU A 298 0.54 -0.26 -12.81
CA LEU A 298 1.67 0.66 -12.75
C LEU A 298 3.02 -0.07 -12.90
N ILE A 299 3.09 -1.35 -12.51
CA ILE A 299 4.29 -2.19 -12.65
C ILE A 299 4.58 -2.52 -14.13
N LEU A 300 3.57 -2.60 -14.99
CA LEU A 300 3.83 -2.69 -16.44
C LEU A 300 4.61 -1.46 -16.92
N GLY A 301 4.31 -0.28 -16.37
CA GLY A 301 5.02 0.96 -16.66
C GLY A 301 6.50 0.90 -16.32
N SER A 302 6.88 0.30 -15.18
CA SER A 302 8.29 0.17 -14.79
C SER A 302 9.05 -0.86 -15.63
N ILE A 303 8.42 -1.98 -16.00
CA ILE A 303 8.99 -2.97 -16.93
C ILE A 303 9.22 -2.33 -18.32
N LEU A 304 8.25 -1.56 -18.81
CA LEU A 304 8.35 -0.83 -20.08
C LEU A 304 9.47 0.22 -20.03
N LEU A 305 9.58 0.98 -18.95
CA LEU A 305 10.66 1.96 -18.77
C LEU A 305 12.03 1.29 -18.77
N TYR A 306 12.18 0.16 -18.07
CA TYR A 306 13.41 -0.63 -18.06
C TYR A 306 13.77 -1.14 -19.46
N ALA A 307 12.78 -1.68 -20.20
CA ALA A 307 12.96 -2.13 -21.57
C ALA A 307 13.35 -0.98 -22.51
N LEU A 308 12.77 0.22 -22.32
CA LEU A 308 13.12 1.43 -23.08
C LEU A 308 14.57 1.85 -22.84
N ILE A 309 15.02 1.87 -21.59
CA ILE A 309 16.42 2.18 -21.25
C ILE A 309 17.36 1.14 -21.87
N TYR A 310 17.01 -0.14 -21.80
CA TYR A 310 17.78 -1.21 -22.46
C TYR A 310 17.83 -1.06 -23.98
N PHE A 311 16.72 -0.64 -24.59
CA PHE A 311 16.66 -0.37 -26.02
C PHE A 311 17.55 0.82 -26.42
N VAL A 312 17.62 1.87 -25.61
CA VAL A 312 18.57 2.99 -25.81
C VAL A 312 20.01 2.47 -25.78
N TYR A 313 20.37 1.65 -24.79
CA TYR A 313 21.71 1.04 -24.75
C TYR A 313 21.99 0.17 -25.97
N TYR A 314 21.00 -0.56 -26.47
CA TYR A 314 21.13 -1.35 -27.68
C TYR A 314 21.45 -0.49 -28.91
N VAL A 315 20.69 0.59 -29.14
CA VAL A 315 20.90 1.50 -30.26
C VAL A 315 22.28 2.17 -30.17
N MET A 316 22.66 2.63 -28.97
CA MET A 316 24.00 3.18 -28.72
C MET A 316 25.10 2.15 -28.99
N GLY A 317 24.90 0.90 -28.55
CA GLY A 317 25.81 -0.21 -28.76
C GLY A 317 26.03 -0.52 -30.23
N VAL A 318 24.96 -0.62 -31.03
CA VAL A 318 25.03 -0.84 -32.49
C VAL A 318 25.81 0.28 -33.17
N HIS A 319 25.50 1.54 -32.85
CA HIS A 319 26.19 2.69 -33.43
C HIS A 319 27.70 2.67 -33.10
N HIS A 320 28.05 2.41 -31.84
CA HIS A 320 29.44 2.38 -31.40
C HIS A 320 30.20 1.18 -31.99
N TYR A 321 29.57 0.01 -32.07
CA TYR A 321 30.16 -1.18 -32.66
C TYR A 321 30.50 -0.95 -34.15
N LEU A 322 29.55 -0.40 -34.92
CA LEU A 322 29.78 -0.05 -36.33
C LEU A 322 30.89 0.98 -36.51
N LYS A 323 30.96 1.98 -35.61
CA LYS A 323 32.04 2.97 -35.62
C LYS A 323 33.43 2.35 -35.48
N ILE A 324 33.56 1.24 -34.74
CA ILE A 324 34.82 0.53 -34.52
C ILE A 324 35.16 -0.38 -35.70
N VAL A 325 34.20 -1.17 -36.21
CA VAL A 325 34.45 -2.21 -37.22
C VAL A 325 34.44 -1.70 -38.67
N CYS A 326 33.65 -0.68 -38.99
CA CYS A 326 33.55 -0.18 -40.36
C CYS A 326 34.65 0.86 -40.68
N PRO A 327 35.46 0.64 -41.73
CA PRO A 327 36.34 1.66 -42.32
C PRO A 327 35.69 3.04 -42.51
N PRO A 328 36.44 4.14 -42.40
CA PRO A 328 35.94 5.50 -42.64
C PRO A 328 35.36 5.69 -44.06
N GLU A 329 35.95 5.01 -45.04
CA GLU A 329 35.58 5.03 -46.48
C GLU A 329 34.14 4.56 -46.75
N MET A 330 33.59 3.72 -45.86
CA MET A 330 32.20 3.25 -45.96
C MET A 330 31.18 4.19 -45.34
N ARG A 331 31.61 5.19 -44.57
CA ARG A 331 30.72 6.12 -43.86
C ARG A 331 30.35 7.34 -44.70
N THR A 332 31.00 7.54 -45.84
CA THR A 332 30.83 8.70 -46.74
C THR A 332 29.83 8.47 -47.88
N THR A 333 29.12 7.34 -47.90
CA THR A 333 28.06 7.01 -48.88
C THR A 333 26.65 7.29 -48.36
N ILE A 334 26.52 8.15 -47.35
CA ILE A 334 25.26 8.65 -46.79
C ILE A 334 25.13 10.14 -47.09
#